data_AF-W6TMA5-F1
#
_entry.id   AF-W6TMA5-F1
#
_cell.length_a   1.000
_cell.length_b   1.000
_cell.length_c   1.000
_cell.angle_alpha   90.00
_cell.angle_beta   90.00
_cell.angle_gamma   90.00
#
_symmetry.space_group_name_H-M   'P 1'
#
loop_
_entity.id
_entity.type
_entity.pdbx_description
1 polymer ?
#
loop_
_entity_poly.entity_id
_entity_poly.type
_entity_poly.pdbx_seq_one_letter_code
_entity_poly.pdbx_strand_id
1 'polypeptide(L)'
;MYNKTPVLPSGGTGALKDFFMSSVYQINKGVGKPIEFKGLKGQYIAYLAIGLVVLLLSFTALYLLGTPLLVLLPLILALGAALFFSVFSLSKRFGVHGLGKFLANRNLPDYVKFNSRGVFTGLKVAESNLERQVRQ
;
A
#
# COMPACT_ATOMS: atom_id res chain seq x y z
N MET A 1 12.90 23.94 0.38
CA MET A 1 14.37 24.07 0.27
C MET A 1 14.81 23.02 -0.74
N TYR A 2 14.95 23.35 -2.03
CA TYR A 2 16.07 24.11 -2.58
C TYR A 2 15.62 24.80 -3.88
N ASN A 3 15.42 26.12 -3.85
CA ASN A 3 15.17 26.92 -5.05
C ASN A 3 16.44 27.74 -5.33
N LYS A 4 17.34 27.21 -6.15
CA LYS A 4 18.37 28.03 -6.80
C LYS A 4 17.84 28.37 -8.19
N THR A 5 17.35 29.59 -8.36
CA THR A 5 17.19 30.18 -9.68
C THR A 5 18.58 30.43 -10.25
N PRO A 6 18.92 29.84 -11.42
CA PRO A 6 20.23 30.08 -12.02
C PRO A 6 20.30 31.52 -12.55
N VAL A 7 21.36 32.25 -12.18
CA VAL A 7 21.71 33.55 -12.77
C VAL A 7 22.16 33.34 -14.21
N LEU A 8 21.49 34.00 -15.16
CA LEU A 8 21.72 33.85 -16.61
C LEU A 8 22.93 34.69 -17.06
N PRO A 9 23.87 34.13 -17.84
CA PRO A 9 24.87 34.94 -18.52
C PRO A 9 24.25 35.65 -19.73
N SER A 10 24.52 36.96 -19.83
CA SER A 10 24.11 37.82 -20.94
C SER A 10 24.95 37.53 -22.18
N GLY A 11 24.53 36.55 -22.98
CA GLY A 11 25.14 36.29 -24.29
C GLY A 11 24.82 34.91 -24.86
N GLY A 12 24.08 34.88 -25.98
CA GLY A 12 23.86 33.66 -26.80
C GLY A 12 22.45 33.09 -26.72
N THR A 13 21.49 33.78 -27.34
CA THR A 13 20.04 33.53 -27.23
C THR A 13 19.50 32.30 -27.99
N GLY A 14 20.36 31.53 -28.66
CA GLY A 14 19.96 30.37 -29.49
C GLY A 14 20.17 29.03 -28.79
N ALA A 15 21.41 28.69 -28.43
CA ALA A 15 21.77 27.35 -27.98
C ALA A 15 21.34 27.01 -26.53
N LEU A 16 21.12 28.01 -25.68
CA LEU A 16 20.67 27.78 -24.30
C LEU A 16 19.17 27.53 -24.17
N LYS A 17 18.35 27.96 -25.15
CA LYS A 17 16.90 27.66 -25.14
C LYS A 17 16.65 26.16 -25.26
N ASP A 18 17.46 25.47 -26.06
CA ASP A 18 17.33 24.04 -26.30
C ASP A 18 17.85 23.21 -25.11
N PHE A 19 18.78 23.74 -24.32
CA PHE A 19 19.24 23.09 -23.08
C PHE A 19 18.25 23.27 -21.91
N PHE A 20 17.51 24.39 -21.88
CA PHE A 20 16.42 24.62 -20.91
C PHE A 20 15.07 24.04 -21.35
N MET A 21 14.98 23.42 -22.54
CA MET A 21 13.84 22.57 -22.87
C MET A 21 13.83 21.41 -21.87
N SER A 22 12.95 21.51 -20.88
CA SER A 22 12.69 20.47 -19.89
C SER A 22 12.58 19.13 -20.60
N SER A 23 13.50 18.20 -20.31
CA SER A 23 13.43 16.83 -20.80
C SER A 23 12.01 16.31 -20.57
N VAL A 24 11.26 16.13 -21.66
CA VAL A 24 9.90 15.61 -21.61
C VAL A 24 10.02 14.12 -21.37
N TYR A 25 10.08 13.74 -20.11
CA TYR A 25 10.06 12.35 -19.71
C TYR A 25 8.66 11.79 -19.98
N GLN A 26 8.59 10.69 -20.75
CA GLN A 26 7.38 9.89 -20.79
C GLN A 26 7.14 9.28 -19.42
N ILE A 27 6.22 9.89 -18.66
CA ILE A 27 5.74 9.31 -17.41
C ILE A 27 4.88 8.10 -17.75
N ASN A 28 5.45 6.90 -17.60
CA ASN A 28 4.69 5.65 -17.71
C ASN A 28 3.73 5.52 -16.53
N LYS A 29 2.50 6.00 -16.69
CA LYS A 29 1.44 5.89 -15.69
C LYS A 29 0.96 4.43 -15.59
N GLY A 30 1.60 3.65 -14.72
CA GLY A 30 1.24 2.24 -14.51
C GLY A 30 2.29 1.42 -13.78
N VAL A 31 3.55 1.85 -13.83
CA VAL A 31 4.66 1.19 -13.13
C VAL A 31 4.44 1.37 -11.62
N GLY A 32 4.17 0.26 -10.92
CA GLY A 32 3.90 0.24 -9.48
C GLY A 32 2.43 0.33 -9.08
N LYS A 33 1.47 0.23 -10.01
CA LYS A 33 0.07 0.02 -9.61
C LYS A 33 -0.02 -1.29 -8.81
N PRO A 34 -0.71 -1.30 -7.65
CA PRO A 34 -0.92 -2.52 -6.90
C PRO A 34 -1.59 -3.56 -7.80
N ILE A 35 -1.29 -4.84 -7.56
CA ILE A 35 -1.87 -5.93 -8.33
C ILE A 35 -3.38 -5.97 -8.06
N GLU A 36 -4.16 -5.62 -9.07
CA GLU A 36 -5.62 -5.62 -9.06
C GLU A 36 -6.15 -6.62 -10.09
N PHE A 37 -6.86 -7.65 -9.64
CA PHE A 37 -7.50 -8.65 -10.49
C PHE A 37 -9.01 -8.50 -10.41
N LYS A 38 -9.64 -7.88 -11.42
CA LYS A 38 -11.11 -7.85 -11.61
C LYS A 38 -11.92 -7.54 -10.32
N GLY A 39 -11.44 -6.61 -9.48
CA GLY A 39 -12.11 -6.22 -8.22
C GLY A 39 -11.59 -6.90 -6.94
N LEU A 40 -10.78 -7.95 -7.07
CA LEU A 40 -9.96 -8.52 -5.99
C LEU A 40 -8.58 -7.87 -6.01
N LYS A 41 -8.13 -7.31 -4.88
CA LYS A 41 -6.90 -6.52 -4.86
C LYS A 41 -6.02 -6.84 -3.64
N GLY A 42 -4.71 -6.83 -3.80
CA GLY A 42 -3.77 -7.01 -2.68
C GLY A 42 -4.00 -8.29 -1.87
N GLN A 43 -4.03 -8.19 -0.55
CA GLN A 43 -4.05 -9.33 0.38
C GLN A 43 -5.29 -10.24 0.29
N TYR A 44 -6.41 -9.79 -0.29
CA TYR A 44 -7.60 -10.63 -0.45
C TYR A 44 -7.37 -11.80 -1.42
N ILE A 45 -6.45 -11.65 -2.37
CA ILE A 45 -6.06 -12.74 -3.28
C ILE A 45 -5.37 -13.85 -2.48
N ALA A 46 -4.48 -13.47 -1.56
CA ALA A 46 -3.80 -14.42 -0.68
C ALA A 46 -4.80 -15.14 0.25
N TYR A 47 -5.76 -14.41 0.82
CA TYR A 47 -6.82 -15.03 1.64
C TYR A 47 -7.69 -15.99 0.84
N LEU A 48 -8.06 -15.65 -0.39
CA LEU A 48 -8.82 -16.56 -1.25
C LEU A 48 -8.00 -17.83 -1.56
N ALA A 49 -6.73 -17.69 -1.91
CA ALA A 49 -5.85 -18.82 -2.21
C ALA A 49 -5.69 -19.76 -1.00
N ILE A 50 -5.37 -19.21 0.17
CA ILE A 50 -5.26 -19.99 1.41
C ILE A 50 -6.61 -20.65 1.74
N GLY A 51 -7.72 -19.91 1.61
CA GLY A 51 -9.06 -20.43 1.85
C GLY A 51 -9.41 -21.61 0.93
N LEU A 52 -9.04 -21.55 -0.35
CA LEU A 52 -9.25 -22.65 -1.30
C LEU A 52 -8.40 -23.87 -0.97
N VAL A 53 -7.15 -23.69 -0.52
CA VAL A 53 -6.31 -24.79 -0.04
C VAL A 53 -6.92 -25.45 1.20
N VAL A 54 -7.38 -24.66 2.18
CA VAL A 54 -8.05 -25.19 3.38
C VAL A 54 -9.36 -25.90 3.01
N LEU A 55 -10.12 -25.38 2.06
CA LEU A 55 -11.35 -25.99 1.57
C LEU A 55 -11.08 -27.35 0.92
N LEU A 56 -10.01 -27.45 0.13
CA LEU A 56 -9.57 -28.71 -0.48
C LEU A 56 -9.15 -29.73 0.59
N LEU A 57 -8.32 -29.32 1.55
CA LEU A 57 -7.88 -30.21 2.63
C LEU A 57 -9.07 -30.68 3.49
N SER A 58 -10.02 -29.79 3.76
CA SER A 58 -11.27 -30.12 4.47
C SER A 58 -12.10 -31.14 3.69
N PHE A 59 -12.28 -30.96 2.38
CA PHE A 59 -12.96 -31.93 1.53
C PHE A 59 -12.28 -33.30 1.59
N THR A 60 -10.96 -33.34 1.40
CA THR A 60 -10.18 -34.57 1.45
C THR A 60 -10.31 -35.26 2.81
N ALA A 61 -10.18 -34.52 3.91
CA ALA A 61 -10.31 -35.07 5.25
C ALA A 61 -11.70 -35.66 5.51
N LEU A 62 -12.78 -34.92 5.19
CA LEU A 62 -14.15 -35.40 5.38
C LEU A 62 -14.48 -36.62 4.50
N TYR A 63 -13.94 -36.64 3.28
CA TYR A 63 -14.10 -37.79 2.39
C TYR A 63 -13.40 -39.04 2.93
N LEU A 64 -12.18 -38.89 3.44
CA LEU A 64 -11.43 -39.99 4.07
C LEU A 64 -12.09 -40.50 5.35
N LEU A 65 -12.80 -39.65 6.09
CA LEU A 65 -13.61 -40.04 7.26
C LEU A 65 -14.90 -40.81 6.89
N GLY A 66 -15.17 -41.02 5.59
CA GLY A 66 -16.33 -41.77 5.12
C GLY A 66 -17.62 -40.96 5.05
N THR A 67 -17.54 -39.62 5.03
CA THR A 67 -18.72 -38.76 4.89
C THR A 67 -19.39 -39.03 3.53
N PRO A 68 -20.71 -39.29 3.48
CA PRO A 68 -21.39 -39.58 2.23
C PRO A 68 -21.31 -38.38 1.27
N LEU A 69 -21.00 -38.65 -0.01
CA LEU A 69 -20.81 -37.62 -1.03
C LEU A 69 -22.03 -36.70 -1.19
N LEU A 70 -23.23 -37.24 -0.99
CA LEU A 70 -24.49 -36.51 -1.05
C LEU A 70 -24.59 -35.37 -0.02
N VAL A 71 -23.94 -35.52 1.14
CA VAL A 71 -23.86 -34.47 2.17
C VAL A 71 -22.61 -33.61 1.96
N LEU A 72 -21.49 -34.23 1.59
CA LEU A 72 -20.21 -33.55 1.42
C LEU A 72 -20.23 -32.51 0.29
N LEU A 73 -20.86 -32.84 -0.84
CA LEU A 73 -20.90 -31.98 -2.02
C LEU A 73 -21.63 -30.64 -1.77
N PRO A 74 -22.88 -30.60 -1.27
CA PRO A 74 -23.55 -29.34 -0.97
C PRO A 74 -22.84 -28.57 0.14
N LEU A 75 -22.23 -29.25 1.11
CA LEU A 75 -21.46 -28.61 2.18
C LEU A 75 -20.26 -27.84 1.63
N ILE A 76 -19.43 -28.48 0.78
CA ILE A 76 -18.25 -27.84 0.18
C ILE A 76 -18.65 -26.74 -0.78
N LEU A 77 -19.73 -26.90 -1.56
CA LEU A 77 -20.25 -25.84 -2.41
C LEU A 77 -20.71 -24.62 -1.59
N ALA A 78 -21.43 -24.84 -0.49
CA ALA A 78 -21.86 -23.77 0.39
C ALA A 78 -20.67 -23.05 1.04
N LEU A 79 -19.67 -23.80 1.53
CA LEU A 79 -18.45 -23.23 2.10
C LEU A 79 -17.63 -22.46 1.06
N GLY A 80 -17.51 -22.98 -0.15
CA GLY A 80 -16.88 -22.29 -1.28
C GLY A 80 -17.59 -20.99 -1.61
N ALA A 81 -18.92 -21.02 -1.78
CA ALA A 81 -19.71 -19.82 -2.05
C ALA A 81 -19.57 -18.79 -0.93
N ALA A 82 -19.62 -19.22 0.33
CA ALA A 82 -19.42 -18.35 1.50
C ALA A 82 -18.02 -17.72 1.49
N LEU A 83 -16.97 -18.50 1.21
CA LEU A 83 -15.59 -18.01 1.10
C LEU A 83 -15.48 -16.92 0.03
N PHE A 84 -15.99 -17.18 -1.18
CA PHE A 84 -15.98 -16.20 -2.27
C PHE A 84 -16.75 -14.93 -1.87
N PHE A 85 -17.95 -15.06 -1.33
CA PHE A 85 -18.76 -13.92 -0.93
C PHE A 85 -18.07 -13.07 0.14
N SER A 86 -17.54 -13.70 1.18
CA SER A 86 -16.83 -13.03 2.26
C SER A 86 -15.59 -12.28 1.76
N VAL A 87 -14.75 -12.93 0.96
CA VAL A 87 -13.50 -12.30 0.46
C VAL A 87 -13.81 -11.15 -0.52
N PHE A 88 -14.79 -11.32 -1.41
CA PHE A 88 -15.19 -10.24 -2.33
C PHE A 88 -15.84 -9.06 -1.59
N SER A 89 -16.67 -9.33 -0.58
CA SER A 89 -17.26 -8.30 0.27
C SER A 89 -16.18 -7.51 1.01
N LEU A 90 -15.19 -8.21 1.58
CA LEU A 90 -14.06 -7.59 2.27
C LEU A 90 -13.20 -6.74 1.31
N SER A 91 -12.93 -7.27 0.11
CA SER A 91 -12.19 -6.57 -0.94
C SER A 91 -12.87 -5.27 -1.36
N LYS A 92 -14.19 -5.30 -1.55
CA LYS A 92 -14.98 -4.11 -1.89
C LYS A 92 -15.03 -3.09 -0.74
N ARG A 93 -15.17 -3.56 0.50
CA ARG A 93 -15.32 -2.69 1.67
C ARG A 93 -14.03 -1.94 2.03
N PHE A 94 -12.88 -2.61 1.99
CA PHE A 94 -11.63 -2.07 2.53
C PHE A 94 -10.59 -1.72 1.45
N GLY A 95 -10.69 -2.26 0.23
CA GLY A 95 -9.69 -2.03 -0.81
C GLY A 95 -8.27 -2.49 -0.42
N VAL A 96 -7.26 -2.13 -1.22
CA VAL A 96 -5.88 -2.66 -1.10
C VAL A 96 -5.27 -2.42 0.28
N HIS A 97 -5.38 -1.20 0.81
CA HIS A 97 -4.68 -0.77 2.03
C HIS A 97 -5.61 -0.59 3.24
N GLY A 98 -6.93 -0.65 3.06
CA GLY A 98 -7.87 -0.28 4.13
C GLY A 98 -7.96 -1.29 5.26
N LEU A 99 -7.81 -2.58 4.98
CA LEU A 99 -7.85 -3.60 6.05
C LEU A 99 -6.59 -3.50 6.92
N GLY A 100 -5.41 -3.27 6.32
CA GLY A 100 -4.19 -2.99 7.10
C GLY A 100 -4.32 -1.75 7.96
N LYS A 101 -4.89 -0.66 7.43
CA LYS A 101 -5.17 0.56 8.20
C LYS A 101 -6.17 0.32 9.33
N PHE A 102 -7.20 -0.49 9.10
CA PHE A 102 -8.20 -0.86 10.10
C PHE A 102 -7.58 -1.66 11.25
N LEU A 103 -6.72 -2.65 10.95
CA LEU A 103 -5.98 -3.38 11.98
C LEU A 103 -4.98 -2.48 12.72
N ALA A 104 -4.30 -1.58 12.00
CA ALA A 104 -3.36 -0.64 12.61
C ALA A 104 -4.07 0.29 13.59
N ASN A 105 -5.29 0.76 13.28
CA ASN A 105 -6.05 1.65 14.16
C ASN A 105 -6.27 1.08 15.57
N ARG A 106 -6.29 -0.25 15.73
CA ARG A 106 -6.43 -0.91 17.03
C ARG A 106 -5.17 -0.85 17.88
N ASN A 107 -4.02 -0.56 17.28
CA ASN A 107 -2.72 -0.44 17.96
C ASN A 107 -2.32 1.02 18.20
N LEU A 108 -3.15 2.00 17.81
CA LEU A 108 -2.88 3.41 18.07
C LEU A 108 -3.36 3.79 19.48
N PRO A 109 -2.61 4.63 20.23
CA PRO A 109 -3.08 5.19 21.48
C PRO A 109 -4.26 6.15 21.25
N ASP A 110 -5.22 6.18 22.18
CA ASP A 110 -6.44 7.00 22.06
C ASP A 110 -6.15 8.49 21.87
N TYR A 111 -5.05 8.97 22.47
CA TYR A 111 -4.58 10.33 22.27
C TYR A 111 -3.06 10.40 22.39
N VAL A 112 -2.46 11.29 21.60
CA VAL A 112 -1.05 11.65 21.72
C VAL A 112 -1.00 13.02 22.42
N LYS A 113 -0.60 13.04 23.69
CA LYS A 113 -0.43 14.29 24.46
C LYS A 113 1.04 14.70 24.47
N PHE A 114 1.32 15.88 23.95
CA PHE A 114 2.63 16.52 24.07
C PHE A 114 2.59 17.53 25.21
N ASN A 115 3.49 17.40 26.19
CA ASN A 115 3.57 18.32 27.32
C ASN A 115 4.59 19.46 27.11
N SER A 116 5.32 19.45 25.98
CA SER A 116 6.33 20.45 25.66
C SER A 116 6.47 20.66 24.16
N ARG A 117 6.65 21.92 23.76
CA ARG A 117 7.01 22.31 22.38
C ARG A 117 8.46 22.02 22.00
N GLY A 118 9.28 21.60 22.99
CA GLY A 118 10.71 21.34 22.83
C GLY A 118 11.04 20.34 21.73
N VAL A 119 10.19 19.33 21.53
CA VAL A 119 10.35 18.31 20.48
C VAL A 119 10.39 18.94 19.09
N PHE A 120 9.52 19.93 18.82
CA PHE A 120 9.43 20.57 17.51
C PHE A 120 10.44 21.72 17.35
N THR A 121 10.72 22.47 18.42
CA THR A 121 11.69 23.57 18.36
C THR A 121 13.14 23.06 18.32
N GLY A 122 13.42 21.90 18.92
CA GLY A 122 14.75 21.27 18.91
C GLY A 122 15.22 20.85 17.52
N LEU A 123 14.31 20.38 16.64
CA LEU A 123 14.66 20.03 15.27
C LEU A 123 15.21 21.23 14.48
N LYS A 124 14.62 22.41 14.66
CA LYS A 124 15.06 23.63 13.96
C LYS A 124 16.43 24.13 14.46
N VAL A 125 16.70 23.94 15.75
CA VAL A 125 18.01 24.28 16.34
C VAL A 125 19.09 23.34 15.83
N ALA A 126 18.81 22.03 15.73
CA ALA A 126 19.76 21.04 15.21
C ALA A 126 20.18 21.35 13.76
N GLU A 127 19.22 21.67 12.88
CA GLU A 127 19.48 22.05 11.49
C GLU A 127 20.37 23.31 11.41
N SER A 128 20.04 24.35 12.19
CA SER A 128 20.82 25.60 12.22
C SER A 128 22.25 25.43 12.74
N ASN A 129 22.48 24.48 13.65
CA ASN A 129 23.81 24.20 14.20
C ASN A 129 24.68 23.44 13.19
N LEU A 130 24.07 22.53 12.42
CA LEU A 130 24.72 21.81 11.32
C LEU A 130 25.16 22.78 10.22
N GLU A 131 24.31 23.73 9.83
CA GLU A 131 24.67 24.75 8.84
C GLU A 131 25.83 25.66 9.30
N ARG A 132 25.92 25.95 10.60
CA ARG A 132 27.02 26.75 11.17
C ARG A 132 28.34 25.98 11.20
N GLN A 133 28.32 24.68 11.47
CA GLN A 133 29.51 23.83 11.47
C GLN A 133 30.07 23.60 10.06
N VAL A 134 29.21 23.50 9.04
CA VAL A 134 29.65 23.36 7.64
C VAL A 134 30.23 24.65 7.07
N ARG A 135 29.93 25.80 7.68
CA ARG A 135 30.47 27.12 7.29
C ARG A 135 31.80 27.48 7.96
N GLN A 136 32.23 26.72 8.96
CA GLN A 136 33.54 26.84 9.60
C GLN A 136 34.52 25.86 8.95
#